data_AF-A0A9Q1BPA1-F1
#
_entry.id   AF-A0A9Q1BPA1-F1
#
_cell.length_a   1.000
_cell.length_b   1.000
_cell.length_c   1.000
_cell.angle_alpha   90.00
_cell.angle_beta   90.00
_cell.angle_gamma   90.00
#
_symmetry.space_group_name_H-M   'P 1'
#
loop_
_entity.id
_entity.type
_entity.pdbx_description
1 polymer ?
#
loop_
_entity_poly.entity_id
_entity_poly.type
_entity_poly.pdbx_seq_one_letter_code
_entity_poly.pdbx_strand_id
1 'polypeptide(L)'
;MPRTVNLTPVSDSDQGNENKSRPVLYERMKEYLDGLKLAEEVTTTFEEMFQVLDMIEDQYMKAIRCSLKTDKLFLKRSPSEIRANAYNKLLVET
;
A
#
# COMPACT_ATOMS: atom_id res chain seq x y z
N MET A 1 -5.46 1.82 -3.57
CA MET A 1 -5.96 1.24 -2.32
C MET A 1 -7.32 0.63 -2.59
N PRO A 2 -7.66 -0.53 -1.99
CA PRO A 2 -8.91 -1.23 -2.28
C PRO A 2 -10.16 -0.42 -1.89
N ARG A 3 -10.03 0.44 -0.87
CA ARG A 3 -11.05 1.41 -0.44
C ARG A 3 -10.40 2.71 0.04
N THR A 4 -11.20 3.77 0.12
CA THR A 4 -10.78 5.02 0.78
C THR A 4 -10.74 4.80 2.29
N VAL A 5 -9.60 5.09 2.92
CA VAL A 5 -9.37 4.82 4.34
C VAL A 5 -8.37 5.80 4.92
N ASN A 6 -8.57 6.20 6.17
CA ASN A 6 -7.57 6.92 6.96
C ASN A 6 -6.72 5.89 7.70
N LEU A 7 -5.42 5.87 7.43
CA LEU A 7 -4.48 4.97 8.11
C LEU A 7 -3.60 5.77 9.05
N THR A 8 -3.48 5.26 10.27
CA THR A 8 -2.57 5.79 11.29
C THR A 8 -1.30 4.94 11.35
N PRO A 9 -0.14 5.51 11.74
CA PRO A 9 1.06 4.75 12.03
C PRO A 9 0.81 3.60 13.00
N VAL A 10 1.70 2.60 12.97
CA VAL A 10 1.67 1.51 13.95
C VAL A 10 1.94 2.08 15.34
N SER A 11 1.01 1.85 16.28
CA SER A 11 1.16 2.26 17.68
C SER A 11 1.73 1.13 18.54
N ASP A 12 2.16 1.45 19.77
CA ASP A 12 2.73 0.45 20.69
C ASP A 12 1.75 -0.67 21.07
N SER A 13 0.45 -0.39 21.00
CA SER A 13 -0.63 -1.37 21.14
C SER A 13 -0.75 -2.37 19.98
N ASP A 14 -0.17 -2.07 18.82
CA ASP A 14 -0.16 -2.96 17.64
C ASP A 14 1.08 -3.89 17.63
N GLN A 15 1.93 -3.85 18.67
CA GLN A 15 3.13 -4.66 18.81
C GLN A 15 2.81 -6.13 19.17
N GLY A 16 2.41 -6.90 18.16
CA GLY A 16 2.40 -8.36 18.20
C GLY A 16 3.70 -8.97 17.65
N ASN A 17 3.79 -10.30 17.68
CA ASN A 17 4.93 -11.08 17.15
C ASN A 17 5.18 -10.86 15.63
N GLU A 18 4.21 -10.24 14.94
CA GLU A 18 4.23 -9.90 13.51
C GLU A 18 5.14 -8.69 13.15
N ASN A 19 5.65 -7.95 14.14
CA ASN A 19 6.44 -6.73 13.87
C ASN A 19 7.70 -6.95 13.01
N LYS A 20 8.26 -8.16 12.99
CA LYS A 20 9.42 -8.49 12.16
C LYS A 20 9.06 -8.78 10.70
N SER A 21 7.85 -9.27 10.42
CA SER A 21 7.43 -9.63 9.06
C SER A 21 6.81 -8.45 8.29
N ARG A 22 6.22 -7.46 8.99
CA ARG A 22 5.57 -6.31 8.34
C ARG A 22 6.49 -5.47 7.44
N PRO A 23 7.75 -5.14 7.82
CA PRO A 23 8.65 -4.41 6.93
C PRO A 23 9.03 -5.22 5.68
N VAL A 24 9.20 -6.54 5.82
CA VAL A 24 9.51 -7.44 4.70
C VAL A 24 8.33 -7.50 3.72
N LEU A 25 7.09 -7.58 4.24
CA LEU A 25 5.88 -7.52 3.42
C LEU A 25 5.75 -6.18 2.70
N TYR A 26 6.07 -5.08 3.37
CA TYR A 26 6.06 -3.75 2.76
C TYR A 26 7.04 -3.64 1.59
N GLU A 27 8.28 -4.12 1.74
CA GLU A 27 9.26 -4.10 0.65
C GLU A 27 8.82 -4.99 -0.53
N ARG A 28 8.30 -6.21 -0.28
CA ARG A 28 7.77 -7.07 -1.35
C ARG A 28 6.61 -6.42 -2.11
N MET A 29 5.69 -5.79 -1.39
CA MET A 29 4.58 -5.04 -1.98
C MET A 29 5.10 -3.89 -2.85
N LYS A 30 6.10 -3.15 -2.35
CA LYS A 30 6.74 -2.06 -3.07
C LYS A 30 7.45 -2.56 -4.34
N GLU A 31 8.18 -3.66 -4.27
CA GLU A 31 8.83 -4.31 -5.41
C GLU A 31 7.82 -4.75 -6.48
N TYR A 32 6.69 -5.35 -6.06
CA TYR A 32 5.62 -5.75 -6.97
C TYR A 32 5.01 -4.55 -7.70
N LEU A 33 4.58 -3.53 -6.93
CA LEU A 33 4.11 -2.26 -7.49
C LEU A 33 5.19 -1.61 -8.36
N ASP A 34 6.46 -1.82 -8.00
CA ASP A 34 7.60 -1.33 -8.73
C ASP A 34 7.83 -2.04 -10.07
N GLY A 35 7.43 -3.31 -10.19
CA GLY A 35 7.47 -4.13 -11.40
C GLY A 35 6.32 -3.88 -12.38
N LEU A 36 5.18 -3.37 -11.90
CA LEU A 36 4.04 -2.98 -12.76
C LEU A 36 4.36 -1.81 -13.74
N LYS A 37 5.56 -1.22 -13.65
CA LYS A 37 6.08 -0.11 -14.49
C LYS A 37 6.11 -0.40 -15.99
N LEU A 38 6.03 -1.66 -16.41
CA LEU A 38 6.36 -2.11 -17.75
C LEU A 38 5.15 -2.50 -18.62
N ALA A 39 3.93 -2.49 -18.09
CA ALA A 39 2.75 -2.78 -18.89
C ALA A 39 2.02 -1.47 -19.21
N GLU A 40 1.85 -1.17 -20.50
CA GLU A 40 1.09 0.00 -20.99
C GLU A 40 -0.41 -0.07 -20.59
N GLU A 41 -0.89 -1.26 -20.22
CA GLU A 41 -2.25 -1.53 -19.73
C GLU A 41 -2.22 -2.41 -18.46
N VAL A 42 -1.82 -1.86 -17.30
CA VAL A 42 -1.92 -2.61 -16.05
C VAL A 42 -3.38 -2.64 -15.59
N THR A 43 -4.09 -3.74 -15.88
CA THR A 43 -5.47 -4.05 -15.44
C THR A 43 -5.53 -4.79 -14.09
N THR A 44 -4.38 -4.95 -13.42
CA THR A 44 -4.25 -5.74 -12.19
C THR A 44 -5.19 -5.26 -11.08
N THR A 45 -5.93 -6.20 -10.51
CA THR A 45 -6.84 -6.01 -9.37
C THR A 45 -6.13 -6.20 -8.02
N PHE A 46 -6.75 -5.79 -6.91
CA PHE A 46 -6.17 -6.06 -5.58
C PHE A 46 -6.17 -7.54 -5.26
N GLU A 47 -7.20 -8.26 -5.71
CA GLU A 47 -7.36 -9.70 -5.53
C GLU A 47 -6.20 -10.46 -6.16
N GLU A 48 -5.84 -10.14 -7.41
CA GLU A 48 -4.68 -10.73 -8.09
C GLU A 48 -3.36 -10.37 -7.41
N MET A 49 -3.19 -9.09 -7.03
CA MET A 49 -2.00 -8.66 -6.28
C MET A 49 -1.85 -9.43 -4.96
N PHE A 50 -2.95 -9.62 -4.22
CA PHE A 50 -2.97 -10.36 -2.96
C PHE A 50 -2.65 -11.83 -3.15
N GLN A 51 -3.13 -12.46 -4.21
CA GLN A 51 -2.76 -13.83 -4.57
C GLN A 51 -1.28 -13.96 -4.91
N VAL A 52 -0.72 -13.04 -5.71
CA VAL A 52 0.72 -13.07 -6.08
C VAL A 52 1.61 -12.86 -4.86
N LEU A 53 1.21 -11.99 -3.96
CA LEU A 53 1.97 -11.65 -2.75
C LEU A 53 1.69 -12.58 -1.56
N ASP A 54 0.80 -13.57 -1.73
CA ASP A 54 0.33 -14.48 -0.69
C ASP A 54 -0.07 -13.74 0.61
N MET A 55 -0.93 -12.73 0.46
CA MET A 55 -1.37 -11.89 1.57
C MET A 55 -2.87 -11.60 1.52
N ILE A 56 -3.42 -11.22 2.67
CA ILE A 56 -4.79 -10.74 2.79
C ILE A 56 -4.83 -9.23 2.98
N GLU A 57 -6.00 -8.61 2.76
CA GLU A 57 -6.16 -7.15 2.85
C GLU A 57 -5.69 -6.58 4.21
N ASP A 58 -5.93 -7.28 5.32
CA ASP A 58 -5.48 -6.84 6.65
C ASP A 58 -3.95 -6.74 6.75
N GLN A 59 -3.24 -7.74 6.20
CA GLN A 59 -1.77 -7.75 6.19
C GLN A 59 -1.21 -6.65 5.28
N TYR A 60 -1.87 -6.39 4.15
CA TYR A 60 -1.56 -5.26 3.27
C TYR A 60 -1.71 -3.92 4.00
N MET A 61 -2.82 -3.71 4.71
CA MET A 61 -3.05 -2.48 5.47
C MET A 61 -2.00 -2.31 6.58
N LYS A 62 -1.69 -3.36 7.34
CA LYS A 62 -0.65 -3.35 8.38
C LYS A 62 0.74 -3.03 7.79
N ALA A 63 1.08 -3.61 6.64
CA ALA A 63 2.35 -3.33 5.97
C ALA A 63 2.47 -1.85 5.57
N ILE A 64 1.39 -1.25 5.05
CA ILE A 64 1.37 0.20 4.75
C ILE A 64 1.55 1.03 6.02
N ARG A 65 0.82 0.70 7.09
CA ARG A 65 0.91 1.42 8.38
C ARG A 65 2.33 1.43 8.94
N CYS A 66 3.12 0.37 8.74
CA CYS A 66 4.53 0.32 9.15
C CYS A 66 5.41 1.38 8.48
N SER A 67 5.06 1.81 7.26
CA SER A 67 5.80 2.86 6.54
C SER A 67 5.38 4.28 6.94
N LEU A 68 4.27 4.44 7.66
CA LEU A 68 3.70 5.74 7.99
C LEU A 68 4.38 6.36 9.20
N LYS A 69 4.70 7.65 9.10
CA LYS A 69 5.18 8.48 10.21
C LYS A 69 4.08 9.35 10.83
N THR A 70 3.02 9.59 10.08
CA THR A 70 1.86 10.40 10.44
C THR A 70 0.62 9.79 9.84
N ASP A 71 -0.55 10.15 10.37
CA ASP A 71 -1.84 9.76 9.80
C ASP A 71 -1.95 10.25 8.35
N LYS A 72 -2.50 9.41 7.47
CA LYS A 72 -2.69 9.75 6.06
C LYS A 72 -4.01 9.21 5.53
N LEU A 73 -4.68 10.05 4.74
CA LEU A 73 -5.84 9.66 3.95
C LEU A 73 -5.38 9.00 2.66
N PHE A 74 -5.85 7.78 2.46
CA PHE A 74 -5.63 7.01 1.26
C PHE A 74 -6.93 6.93 0.46
N LEU A 75 -6.90 7.38 -0.79
CA LEU A 75 -8.05 7.29 -1.70
C LEU A 75 -8.12 5.92 -2.37
N LYS A 76 -9.34 5.43 -2.62
CA LYS A 76 -9.58 4.25 -3.47
C LYS A 76 -8.92 4.46 -4.83
N ARG A 77 -8.07 3.50 -5.22
CA ARG A 77 -7.26 3.50 -6.46
C ARG A 77 -6.90 2.08 -6.83
N SER A 78 -6.80 1.72 -8.11
CA SER A 78 -6.22 0.44 -8.53
C SER A 78 -4.73 0.34 -8.12
N PRO A 79 -4.14 -0.87 -8.04
CA PRO A 79 -2.70 -1.06 -7.85
C PRO A 79 -1.86 -0.21 -8.82
N SER A 80 -2.28 -0.13 -10.08
CA SER A 80 -1.64 0.67 -11.14
C SER A 80 -1.65 2.17 -10.82
N GLU A 81 -2.80 2.68 -10.35
CA GLU A 81 -2.99 4.09 -9.99
C GLU A 81 -2.27 4.51 -8.70
N ILE A 82 -1.96 3.56 -7.80
CA ILE A 82 -1.23 3.87 -6.55
C ILE A 82 0.13 4.49 -6.88
N ARG A 83 0.85 3.95 -7.87
CA ARG A 83 2.22 4.39 -8.17
C ARG A 83 2.30 5.58 -9.11
N ALA A 84 1.35 5.72 -10.04
CA ALA A 84 1.28 6.84 -10.98
C ALA A 84 1.21 8.22 -10.28
N ASN A 85 0.99 8.26 -8.96
CA ASN A 85 0.80 9.50 -8.22
C ASN A 85 1.64 9.65 -6.93
N ALA A 86 2.95 9.39 -6.99
CA ALA A 86 3.89 9.93 -6.00
C ALA A 86 4.14 11.45 -6.18
N TYR A 87 3.64 12.06 -7.27
CA TYR A 87 3.99 13.42 -7.71
C TYR A 87 2.84 14.41 -7.93
N ASN A 88 1.58 14.14 -7.58
CA ASN A 88 0.60 15.25 -7.47
C ASN A 88 0.81 16.03 -6.17
N LYS A 89 1.91 16.79 -6.12
CA LYS A 89 1.94 18.03 -5.33
C LYS A 89 0.89 19.04 -5.81
N LEU A 90 0.38 18.90 -7.04
CA LEU A 90 -0.54 19.85 -7.66
C LEU A 90 -2.01 19.76 -7.20
N LEU A 91 -2.39 18.75 -6.42
CA LEU A 91 -3.79 18.60 -5.96
C LEU A 91 -4.08 19.31 -4.62
N VAL A 92 -3.11 20.06 -4.08
CA VAL A 92 -3.28 20.90 -2.89
C VAL A 92 -2.71 22.29 -3.16
N GLU A 93 -3.24 22.96 -4.18
CA GLU A 93 -3.23 24.42 -4.26
C GLU A 93 -4.65 24.86 -4.62
N THR A 94 -5.39 25.33 -3.64
CA THR A 94 -6.54 26.23 -3.81
C THR A 94 -6.70 27.06 -2.56
#